data_AF-A0A4R6J0N4-F1
#
_entry.id   AF-A0A4R6J0N4-F1
#
_cell.length_a   1.000
_cell.length_b   1.000
_cell.length_c   1.000
_cell.angle_alpha   90.00
_cell.angle_beta   90.00
_cell.angle_gamma   90.00
#
_symmetry.space_group_name_H-M   'P 1'
#
loop_
_entity.id
_entity.type
_entity.pdbx_description
1 polymer ?
#
loop_
_entity_poly.entity_id
_entity_poly.type
_entity_poly.pdbx_seq_one_letter_code
_entity_poly.pdbx_strand_id
1 'polypeptide(L)'
;MNEQYTEEQISFYCSLIDEIVQKTEWVIERGQFNYSEHPLELAALLSLRQMMDLADGISLLVKHYSNDAAIPVIRTLFEVSVGLEYLIKEDYDKQAAKFLFFYYKMQEIELLKRKADTPENQKLLKSLQSDENVARETIDAVTSESNIDEAILSLQETLGHSIYAEAAEYYKTANNKKREKWYSLLDGPLNFRELVNKVGMNSRYDISYAIWSGQAHGWDIINRNMVFVNGRVKIRAKRNVIGSYMNVLETIMILRRVLMLYMSKRLLNESADFAKWLFDFNRRLEADFFKGE
;
A
#
# COMPACT_ATOMS: atom_id res chain seq x y z
N MET A 1 -25.66 10.30 21.10
CA MET A 1 -25.26 8.87 21.07
C MET A 1 -23.99 8.74 21.86
N ASN A 2 -24.08 8.15 23.05
CA ASN A 2 -22.97 7.90 23.97
C ASN A 2 -22.71 6.38 24.04
N GLU A 3 -22.73 5.68 22.91
CA GLU A 3 -22.22 4.32 22.88
C GLU A 3 -20.70 4.39 23.00
N GLN A 4 -20.23 4.07 24.19
CA GLN A 4 -18.83 3.76 24.41
C GLN A 4 -18.59 2.38 23.80
N TYR A 5 -17.96 2.35 22.63
CA TYR A 5 -17.36 1.11 22.13
C TYR A 5 -16.47 0.51 23.22
N THR A 6 -16.50 -0.81 23.38
CA THR A 6 -15.71 -1.49 24.41
C THR A 6 -14.34 -1.90 23.88
N GLU A 7 -13.39 -2.12 24.78
CA GLU A 7 -12.09 -2.70 24.44
C GLU A 7 -12.25 -4.08 23.77
N GLU A 8 -13.27 -4.84 24.20
CA GLU A 8 -13.63 -6.14 23.63
C GLU A 8 -14.08 -6.02 22.18
N GLN A 9 -14.89 -5.01 21.84
CA GLN A 9 -15.31 -4.77 20.45
C GLN A 9 -14.10 -4.48 19.56
N ILE A 10 -13.21 -3.57 19.97
CA ILE A 10 -12.01 -3.27 19.17
C ILE A 10 -11.14 -4.53 18.99
N SER A 11 -10.96 -5.32 20.05
CA SER A 11 -10.24 -6.59 19.97
C SER A 11 -10.88 -7.56 18.97
N PHE A 12 -12.22 -7.68 18.99
CA PHE A 12 -12.98 -8.47 18.03
C PHE A 12 -12.74 -8.00 16.59
N TYR A 13 -12.91 -6.72 16.27
CA TYR A 13 -12.69 -6.26 14.90
C TYR A 13 -11.23 -6.37 14.45
N CYS A 14 -10.25 -6.16 15.35
CA CYS A 14 -8.87 -6.43 14.97
C CYS A 14 -8.63 -7.92 14.68
N SER A 15 -9.32 -8.85 15.35
CA SER A 15 -9.27 -10.28 14.99
C SER A 15 -9.84 -10.55 13.59
N LEU A 16 -10.81 -9.74 13.12
CA LEU A 16 -11.31 -9.82 11.75
C LEU A 16 -10.27 -9.32 10.73
N ILE A 17 -9.45 -8.32 11.08
CA ILE A 17 -8.30 -7.92 10.24
C ILE A 17 -7.32 -9.09 10.14
N ASP A 18 -6.93 -9.68 11.26
CA ASP A 18 -5.99 -10.81 11.32
C ASP A 18 -6.49 -11.98 10.45
N GLU A 19 -7.80 -12.23 10.43
CA GLU A 19 -8.40 -13.24 9.58
C GLU A 19 -8.35 -12.90 8.08
N ILE A 20 -8.58 -11.64 7.69
CA ILE A 20 -8.42 -11.22 6.30
C ILE A 20 -6.96 -11.36 5.86
N VAL A 21 -5.99 -11.10 6.75
CA VAL A 21 -4.57 -11.31 6.48
C VAL A 21 -4.30 -12.78 6.18
N GLN A 22 -4.74 -13.70 7.05
CA GLN A 22 -4.59 -15.15 6.82
C GLN A 22 -5.27 -15.60 5.52
N LYS A 23 -6.44 -15.04 5.20
CA LYS A 23 -7.11 -15.35 3.93
C LYS A 23 -6.33 -14.81 2.74
N THR A 24 -5.71 -13.65 2.85
CA THR A 24 -4.89 -13.05 1.80
C THR A 24 -3.62 -13.86 1.58
N GLU A 25 -3.00 -14.38 2.64
CA GLU A 25 -1.87 -15.33 2.55
C GLU A 25 -2.26 -16.57 1.74
N TRP A 26 -3.38 -17.21 2.11
CA TRP A 26 -3.95 -18.34 1.38
C TRP A 26 -4.21 -18.04 -0.11
N VAL A 27 -4.64 -16.80 -0.43
CA VAL A 27 -4.83 -16.33 -1.80
C VAL A 27 -3.50 -16.19 -2.53
N ILE A 28 -2.49 -15.62 -1.88
CA ILE A 28 -1.15 -15.48 -2.46
C ILE A 28 -0.55 -16.86 -2.73
N GLU A 29 -0.57 -17.78 -1.77
CA GLU A 29 -0.07 -19.15 -1.92
C GLU A 29 -0.69 -19.89 -3.12
N ARG A 30 -1.99 -19.68 -3.36
CA ARG A 30 -2.68 -20.24 -4.53
C ARG A 30 -2.41 -19.47 -5.81
N GLY A 31 -2.22 -18.17 -5.71
CA GLY A 31 -1.88 -17.28 -6.82
C GLY A 31 -0.44 -17.45 -7.31
N GLN A 32 0.44 -18.12 -6.54
CA GLN A 32 1.80 -18.52 -6.93
C GLN A 32 1.80 -19.63 -8.01
N PHE A 33 0.94 -19.52 -9.02
CA PHE A 33 1.11 -20.26 -10.27
C PHE A 33 2.45 -19.92 -10.89
N ASN A 34 3.01 -20.88 -11.64
CA ASN A 34 4.33 -20.84 -12.27
C ASN A 34 4.71 -19.42 -12.75
N TYR A 35 5.55 -18.70 -11.99
CA TYR A 35 5.94 -17.31 -12.32
C TYR A 35 6.58 -17.22 -13.72
N SER A 36 7.21 -18.31 -14.16
CA SER A 36 7.75 -18.49 -15.50
C SER A 36 6.69 -18.43 -16.60
N GLU A 37 5.45 -18.81 -16.32
CA GLU A 37 4.35 -18.84 -17.28
C GLU A 37 3.51 -17.55 -17.22
N HIS A 38 3.40 -16.93 -16.05
CA HIS A 38 2.56 -15.74 -15.83
C HIS A 38 3.28 -14.63 -15.02
N PRO A 39 4.36 -14.04 -15.56
CA PRO A 39 5.18 -13.05 -14.83
C PRO A 39 4.39 -11.80 -14.40
N LEU A 40 3.28 -11.50 -15.09
CA LEU A 40 2.43 -10.35 -14.78
C LEU A 40 1.57 -10.54 -13.53
N GLU A 41 1.37 -11.77 -13.03
CA GLU A 41 0.68 -12.01 -11.74
C GLU A 41 1.43 -11.37 -10.56
N LEU A 42 2.74 -11.25 -10.68
CA LEU A 42 3.60 -10.68 -9.64
C LEU A 42 3.14 -9.29 -9.21
N ALA A 43 2.61 -8.47 -10.14
CA ALA A 43 2.20 -7.10 -9.84
C ALA A 43 1.06 -7.04 -8.80
N ALA A 44 0.05 -7.91 -8.93
CA ALA A 44 -1.04 -7.99 -7.98
C ALA A 44 -0.62 -8.67 -6.67
N LEU A 45 0.18 -9.75 -6.76
CA LEU A 45 0.65 -10.49 -5.58
C LEU A 45 1.53 -9.64 -4.67
N LEU A 46 2.43 -8.82 -5.23
CA LEU A 46 3.24 -7.85 -4.46
C LEU A 46 2.35 -6.83 -3.75
N SER A 47 1.29 -6.36 -4.42
CA SER A 47 0.34 -5.42 -3.83
C SER A 47 -0.43 -6.06 -2.67
N LEU A 48 -0.92 -7.29 -2.85
CA LEU A 48 -1.60 -8.04 -1.79
C LEU A 48 -0.69 -8.30 -0.59
N ARG A 49 0.57 -8.69 -0.84
CA ARG A 49 1.56 -8.89 0.21
C ARG A 49 1.80 -7.61 1.01
N GLN A 50 1.99 -6.47 0.33
CA GLN A 50 2.15 -5.18 0.99
C GLN A 50 0.90 -4.82 1.83
N MET A 51 -0.30 -5.12 1.34
CA MET A 51 -1.54 -4.87 2.10
C MET A 51 -1.62 -5.71 3.37
N MET A 52 -1.16 -6.97 3.36
CA MET A 52 -1.08 -7.81 4.56
C MET A 52 -0.17 -7.20 5.62
N ASP A 53 1.06 -6.84 5.23
CA ASP A 53 2.04 -6.28 6.17
C ASP A 53 1.51 -4.96 6.80
N LEU A 54 0.82 -4.13 6.01
CA LEU A 54 0.15 -2.92 6.50
C LEU A 54 -1.02 -3.23 7.43
N ALA A 55 -1.85 -4.22 7.08
CA ALA A 55 -3.01 -4.62 7.88
C ALA A 55 -2.61 -5.16 9.26
N ASP A 56 -1.56 -5.98 9.33
CA ASP A 56 -0.99 -6.47 10.59
C ASP A 56 -0.50 -5.31 11.46
N GLY A 57 0.24 -4.37 10.85
CA GLY A 57 0.69 -3.16 11.55
C GLY A 57 -0.48 -2.34 12.11
N ILE A 58 -1.56 -2.18 11.34
CA ILE A 58 -2.78 -1.48 11.78
C ILE A 58 -3.45 -2.21 12.93
N SER A 59 -3.63 -3.54 12.82
CA SER A 59 -4.24 -4.38 13.87
C SER A 59 -3.50 -4.21 15.20
N LEU A 60 -2.16 -4.27 15.18
CA LEU A 60 -1.32 -4.06 16.37
C LEU A 60 -1.46 -2.65 16.94
N LEU A 61 -1.37 -1.60 16.11
CA LEU A 61 -1.46 -0.22 16.56
C LEU A 61 -2.82 0.09 17.18
N VAL A 62 -3.90 -0.40 16.56
CA VAL A 62 -5.26 -0.12 17.03
C VAL A 62 -5.62 -0.95 18.27
N LYS A 63 -5.17 -2.21 18.40
CA LYS A 63 -5.29 -2.99 19.66
C LYS A 63 -4.70 -2.24 20.86
N HIS A 64 -3.68 -1.39 20.63
CA HIS A 64 -3.06 -0.56 21.65
C HIS A 64 -3.53 0.91 21.64
N TYR A 65 -4.68 1.22 21.02
CA TYR A 65 -5.27 2.56 20.94
C TYR A 65 -4.35 3.64 20.37
N SER A 66 -3.37 3.25 19.55
CA SER A 66 -2.36 4.15 18.97
C SER A 66 -2.82 4.69 17.63
N ASN A 67 -3.98 5.35 17.62
CA ASN A 67 -4.67 5.75 16.39
C ASN A 67 -3.89 6.72 15.51
N ASP A 68 -3.27 7.72 16.13
CA ASP A 68 -2.49 8.72 15.40
C ASP A 68 -1.28 8.09 14.70
N ALA A 69 -0.75 6.99 15.25
CA ALA A 69 0.30 6.19 14.62
C ALA A 69 -0.25 5.24 13.54
N ALA A 70 -1.48 4.76 13.67
CA ALA A 70 -2.14 3.92 12.67
C ALA A 70 -2.52 4.70 11.40
N ILE A 71 -2.83 6.00 11.51
CA ILE A 71 -3.33 6.83 10.40
C ILE A 71 -2.39 6.84 9.18
N PRO A 72 -1.07 7.08 9.30
CA PRO A 72 -0.16 6.97 8.16
C PRO A 72 -0.17 5.59 7.50
N VAL A 73 -0.30 4.52 8.29
CA VAL A 73 -0.35 3.13 7.79
C VAL A 73 -1.66 2.86 7.05
N ILE A 74 -2.80 3.31 7.59
CA ILE A 74 -4.12 3.22 6.95
C ILE A 74 -4.16 4.01 5.64
N ARG A 75 -3.55 5.20 5.62
CA ARG A 75 -3.42 5.99 4.40
C ARG A 75 -2.66 5.22 3.33
N THR A 76 -1.51 4.64 3.67
CA THR A 76 -0.73 3.82 2.74
C THR A 76 -1.53 2.60 2.27
N LEU A 77 -2.26 1.93 3.18
CA LEU A 77 -3.15 0.82 2.81
C LEU A 77 -4.20 1.25 1.78
N PHE A 78 -4.80 2.43 1.95
CA PHE A 78 -5.73 2.99 0.97
C PHE A 78 -5.04 3.26 -0.38
N GLU A 79 -3.85 3.87 -0.39
CA GLU A 79 -3.09 4.11 -1.62
C GLU A 79 -2.78 2.82 -2.38
N VAL A 80 -2.32 1.77 -1.68
CA VAL A 80 -2.06 0.45 -2.26
C VAL A 80 -3.36 -0.18 -2.77
N SER A 81 -4.46 -0.08 -2.02
CA SER A 81 -5.77 -0.62 -2.42
C SER A 81 -6.29 -0.01 -3.73
N VAL A 82 -6.13 1.30 -3.88
CA VAL A 82 -6.51 2.05 -5.10
C VAL A 82 -5.62 1.64 -6.27
N GLY A 83 -4.30 1.48 -6.02
CA GLY A 83 -3.36 1.01 -7.02
C GLY A 83 -3.70 -0.40 -7.54
N LEU A 84 -3.99 -1.32 -6.62
CA LEU A 84 -4.38 -2.69 -6.97
C LEU A 84 -5.73 -2.71 -7.70
N GLU A 85 -6.73 -1.95 -7.24
CA GLU A 85 -8.00 -1.84 -7.96
C GLU A 85 -7.83 -1.30 -9.38
N TYR A 86 -6.99 -0.28 -9.58
CA TYR A 86 -6.68 0.22 -10.92
C TYR A 86 -6.00 -0.84 -11.79
N LEU A 87 -5.10 -1.63 -11.20
CA LEU A 87 -4.37 -2.69 -11.89
C LEU A 87 -5.31 -3.80 -12.39
N ILE A 88 -6.33 -4.18 -11.59
CA ILE A 88 -7.23 -5.30 -11.92
C ILE A 88 -8.57 -4.90 -12.58
N LYS A 89 -8.90 -3.61 -12.63
CA LYS A 89 -10.19 -3.12 -13.17
C LYS A 89 -10.21 -3.03 -14.69
N GLU A 90 -9.08 -2.73 -15.31
CA GLU A 90 -8.95 -2.58 -16.77
C GLU A 90 -8.24 -3.80 -17.39
N ASP A 91 -7.55 -3.61 -18.52
CA ASP A 91 -6.65 -4.59 -19.13
C ASP A 91 -5.51 -4.91 -18.15
N TYR A 92 -5.68 -6.03 -17.42
CA TYR A 92 -4.77 -6.46 -16.37
C TYR A 92 -3.34 -6.59 -16.87
N ASP A 93 -3.13 -7.30 -17.98
CA ASP A 93 -1.79 -7.58 -18.50
C ASP A 93 -1.09 -6.28 -18.85
N LYS A 94 -1.81 -5.36 -19.50
CA LYS A 94 -1.28 -4.02 -19.81
C LYS A 94 -0.92 -3.23 -18.55
N GLN A 95 -1.77 -3.22 -17.53
CA GLN A 95 -1.51 -2.46 -16.30
C GLN A 95 -0.41 -3.09 -15.44
N ALA A 96 -0.37 -4.41 -15.35
CA ALA A 96 0.68 -5.17 -14.68
C ALA A 96 2.04 -4.95 -15.36
N ALA A 97 2.09 -4.97 -16.69
CA ALA A 97 3.30 -4.69 -17.45
C ALA A 97 3.81 -3.27 -17.18
N LYS A 98 2.93 -2.25 -17.12
CA LYS A 98 3.30 -0.88 -16.74
C LYS A 98 3.89 -0.81 -15.32
N PHE A 99 3.22 -1.47 -14.37
CA PHE A 99 3.64 -1.50 -12.97
C PHE A 99 5.05 -2.09 -12.83
N LEU A 100 5.25 -3.30 -13.38
CA LEU A 100 6.53 -4.01 -13.30
C LEU A 100 7.63 -3.29 -14.10
N PHE A 101 7.32 -2.78 -15.29
CA PHE A 101 8.23 -1.96 -16.07
C PHE A 101 8.71 -0.76 -15.25
N PHE A 102 7.78 -0.01 -14.65
CA PHE A 102 8.13 1.15 -13.83
C PHE A 102 9.00 0.75 -12.64
N TYR A 103 8.66 -0.33 -11.95
CA TYR A 103 9.45 -0.83 -10.82
C TYR A 103 10.89 -1.15 -11.23
N TYR A 104 11.08 -2.06 -12.20
CA TYR A 104 12.43 -2.44 -12.65
C TYR A 104 13.20 -1.25 -13.22
N LYS A 105 12.54 -0.41 -14.03
CA LYS A 105 13.22 0.67 -14.72
C LYS A 105 13.54 1.84 -13.80
N MET A 106 12.57 2.32 -13.02
CA MET A 106 12.68 3.58 -12.26
C MET A 106 13.14 3.37 -10.82
N GLN A 107 12.79 2.24 -10.21
CA GLN A 107 13.17 1.96 -8.84
C GLN A 107 14.47 1.17 -8.79
N GLU A 108 14.56 0.03 -9.48
CA GLU A 108 15.72 -0.85 -9.37
C GLU A 108 16.93 -0.34 -10.18
N ILE A 109 16.80 -0.20 -11.51
CA ILE A 109 17.94 0.21 -12.36
C ILE A 109 18.48 1.59 -11.96
N GLU A 110 17.62 2.58 -11.74
CA GLU A 110 18.09 3.92 -11.38
C GLU A 110 18.63 3.99 -9.95
N LEU A 111 18.19 3.14 -9.01
CA LEU A 111 18.82 3.00 -7.69
C LEU A 111 20.20 2.36 -7.82
N LEU A 112 20.33 1.27 -8.57
CA LEU A 112 21.61 0.59 -8.83
C LEU A 112 22.62 1.54 -9.49
N LYS A 113 22.20 2.34 -10.46
CA LYS A 113 23.07 3.37 -11.07
C LYS A 113 23.54 4.43 -10.07
N ARG A 114 22.70 4.81 -9.10
CA ARG A 114 23.11 5.74 -8.03
C ARG A 114 24.12 5.11 -7.07
N LYS A 115 24.20 3.77 -7.02
CA LYS A 115 25.20 3.03 -6.25
C LYS A 115 26.44 2.66 -7.07
N ALA A 116 26.37 2.70 -8.40
CA ALA A 116 27.52 2.54 -9.28
C ALA A 116 28.58 3.62 -9.01
N ASP A 117 29.80 3.46 -9.51
CA ASP A 117 30.88 4.46 -9.40
C ASP A 117 30.59 5.70 -10.26
N THR A 118 29.61 6.48 -9.81
CA THR A 118 29.14 7.71 -10.43
C THR A 118 29.55 8.92 -9.58
N PRO A 119 29.74 10.10 -10.17
CA PRO A 119 30.01 11.32 -9.41
C PRO A 119 28.97 11.59 -8.31
N GLU A 120 27.70 11.26 -8.57
CA GLU A 120 26.60 11.37 -7.61
C GLU A 120 26.78 10.43 -6.42
N ASN A 121 27.16 9.17 -6.66
CA ASN A 121 27.46 8.21 -5.60
C ASN A 121 28.66 8.67 -4.77
N GLN A 122 29.74 9.10 -5.42
CA GLN A 122 30.93 9.61 -4.72
C GLN A 122 30.59 10.82 -3.83
N LYS A 123 29.67 11.68 -4.28
CA LYS A 123 29.15 12.81 -3.48
C LYS A 123 28.32 12.31 -2.28
N LEU A 124 27.45 11.33 -2.49
CA LEU A 124 26.68 10.70 -1.42
C LEU A 124 27.61 10.05 -0.39
N LEU A 125 28.59 9.27 -0.82
CA LEU A 125 29.56 8.60 0.05
C LEU A 125 30.36 9.61 0.87
N LYS A 126 30.85 10.70 0.26
CA LYS A 126 31.51 11.77 1.00
C LYS A 126 30.58 12.39 2.04
N SER A 127 29.31 12.63 1.68
CA SER A 127 28.32 13.16 2.62
C SER A 127 28.09 12.22 3.80
N LEU A 128 27.93 10.91 3.54
CA LEU A 128 27.74 9.89 4.57
C LEU A 128 28.97 9.74 5.47
N GLN A 129 30.17 9.78 4.89
CA GLN A 129 31.43 9.70 5.65
C GLN A 129 31.69 10.94 6.52
N SER A 130 31.13 12.10 6.14
CA SER A 130 31.23 13.33 6.91
C SER A 130 30.13 13.52 7.96
N ASP A 131 29.09 12.69 7.94
CA ASP A 131 27.96 12.79 8.88
C ASP A 131 28.21 11.92 10.12
N GLU A 132 28.43 12.58 11.27
CA GLU A 132 28.70 11.92 12.55
C GLU A 132 27.54 11.06 13.07
N ASN A 133 26.32 11.24 12.53
CA ASN A 133 25.14 10.48 12.92
C ASN A 133 24.96 9.21 12.06
N VAL A 134 25.80 9.02 11.04
CA VAL A 134 25.74 7.84 10.18
C VAL A 134 26.69 6.76 10.72
N ALA A 135 26.09 5.64 11.14
CA ALA A 135 26.85 4.47 11.57
C ALA A 135 27.74 3.94 10.44
N ARG A 136 28.92 3.44 10.79
CA ARG A 136 29.90 2.93 9.81
C ARG A 136 29.33 1.79 8.98
N GLU A 137 28.56 0.92 9.62
CA GLU A 137 27.87 -0.21 9.01
C GLU A 137 26.89 0.22 7.91
N THR A 138 26.24 1.38 8.07
CA THR A 138 25.38 1.96 7.02
C THR A 138 26.20 2.36 5.80
N ILE A 139 27.39 2.94 6.01
CA ILE A 139 28.31 3.30 4.93
C ILE A 139 28.76 2.03 4.21
N ASP A 140 29.18 1.02 4.97
CA ASP A 140 29.67 -0.24 4.41
C ASP A 140 28.55 -0.96 3.64
N ALA A 141 27.30 -0.96 4.13
CA ALA A 141 26.14 -1.51 3.44
C ALA A 141 25.84 -0.82 2.10
N VAL A 142 26.04 0.50 2.00
CA VAL A 142 25.89 1.26 0.75
C VAL A 142 27.02 0.94 -0.25
N THR A 143 28.22 0.63 0.25
CA THR A 143 29.41 0.37 -0.59
C THR A 143 29.68 -1.10 -0.93
N SER A 144 28.99 -2.04 -0.28
CA SER A 144 29.31 -3.47 -0.37
C SER A 144 28.65 -4.21 -1.54
N GLU A 145 27.85 -3.52 -2.36
CA GLU A 145 27.18 -4.14 -3.50
C GLU A 145 28.18 -4.40 -4.64
N SER A 146 28.62 -5.66 -4.71
CA SER A 146 29.35 -6.18 -5.87
C SER A 146 28.38 -6.49 -7.01
N ASN A 147 28.84 -6.38 -8.25
CA ASN A 147 28.13 -6.78 -9.47
C ASN A 147 26.92 -5.91 -9.86
N ILE A 148 26.95 -4.61 -9.56
CA ILE A 148 25.93 -3.64 -10.00
C ILE A 148 25.68 -3.72 -11.52
N ASP A 149 26.75 -3.84 -12.31
CA ASP A 149 26.63 -3.92 -13.78
C ASP A 149 25.90 -5.20 -14.23
N GLU A 150 26.18 -6.35 -13.61
CA GLU A 150 25.49 -7.62 -13.92
C GLU A 150 24.01 -7.55 -13.54
N ALA A 151 23.68 -6.94 -12.39
CA ALA A 151 22.31 -6.74 -11.96
C ALA A 151 21.54 -5.81 -12.92
N ILE A 152 22.17 -4.72 -13.37
CA ILE A 152 21.60 -3.82 -14.37
C ILE A 152 21.37 -4.54 -15.70
N LEU A 153 22.34 -5.33 -16.17
CA LEU A 153 22.22 -6.10 -17.41
C LEU A 153 21.06 -7.10 -17.34
N SER A 154 20.95 -7.86 -16.24
CA SER A 154 19.84 -8.81 -16.03
C SER A 154 18.47 -8.13 -16.04
N LEU A 155 18.34 -6.97 -15.39
CA LEU A 155 17.11 -6.18 -15.43
C LEU A 155 16.81 -5.62 -16.83
N GLN A 156 17.84 -5.21 -17.58
CA GLN A 156 17.68 -4.75 -18.96
C GLN A 156 17.22 -5.87 -19.90
N GLU A 157 17.76 -7.08 -19.75
CA GLU A 157 17.30 -8.26 -20.48
C GLU A 157 15.83 -8.57 -20.18
N THR A 158 15.45 -8.52 -18.89
CA THR A 158 14.05 -8.68 -18.45
C THR A 158 13.14 -7.64 -19.12
N LEU A 159 13.55 -6.36 -19.11
CA LEU A 159 12.82 -5.27 -19.75
C LEU A 159 12.81 -5.33 -21.29
N GLY A 160 13.68 -6.16 -21.89
CA GLY A 160 13.69 -6.45 -23.33
C GLY A 160 12.58 -7.40 -23.77
N HIS A 161 11.87 -8.05 -22.84
CA HIS A 161 10.77 -8.94 -23.17
C HIS A 161 9.58 -8.19 -23.82
N SER A 162 8.91 -8.83 -24.78
CA SER A 162 7.86 -8.21 -25.61
C SER A 162 6.68 -7.65 -24.81
N ILE A 163 6.37 -8.24 -23.65
CA ILE A 163 5.31 -7.78 -22.73
C ILE A 163 5.53 -6.33 -22.25
N TYR A 164 6.78 -5.85 -22.25
CA TYR A 164 7.13 -4.50 -21.81
C TYR A 164 7.31 -3.52 -22.98
N ALA A 165 7.19 -3.96 -24.22
CA ALA A 165 7.53 -3.16 -25.40
C ALA A 165 6.76 -1.83 -25.47
N GLU A 166 5.45 -1.86 -25.19
CA GLU A 166 4.61 -0.65 -25.22
C GLU A 166 5.05 0.37 -24.15
N ALA A 167 5.27 -0.11 -22.92
CA ALA A 167 5.73 0.74 -21.82
C ALA A 167 7.14 1.30 -22.09
N ALA A 168 8.04 0.49 -22.65
CA ALA A 168 9.38 0.89 -23.03
C ALA A 168 9.38 1.97 -24.12
N GLU A 169 8.55 1.83 -25.15
CA GLU A 169 8.47 2.80 -26.24
C GLU A 169 7.87 4.14 -25.78
N TYR A 170 6.80 4.08 -24.99
CA TYR A 170 6.27 5.28 -24.34
C TYR A 170 7.30 5.95 -23.42
N TYR A 171 8.13 5.17 -22.74
CA TYR A 171 9.22 5.67 -21.90
C TYR A 171 10.36 6.32 -22.71
N LYS A 172 10.57 5.96 -23.98
CA LYS A 172 11.55 6.66 -24.82
C LYS A 172 11.05 8.03 -25.30
N THR A 173 9.76 8.14 -25.59
CA THR A 173 9.19 9.29 -26.33
C THR A 173 8.54 10.37 -25.45
N ALA A 174 7.99 10.01 -24.29
CA ALA A 174 7.38 11.00 -23.39
C ALA A 174 8.39 11.86 -22.58
N ASN A 175 7.91 12.99 -22.03
CA ASN A 175 8.72 13.91 -21.23
C ASN A 175 8.86 13.41 -19.79
N ASN A 176 10.10 13.40 -19.25
CA ASN A 176 10.43 12.86 -17.91
C ASN A 176 9.61 13.45 -16.75
N LYS A 177 9.17 14.72 -16.82
CA LYS A 177 8.39 15.36 -15.74
C LYS A 177 7.00 14.74 -15.51
N LYS A 178 6.43 14.02 -16.49
CA LYS A 178 5.11 13.38 -16.37
C LYS A 178 5.16 11.96 -15.76
N ARG A 179 6.35 11.49 -15.33
CA ARG A 179 6.63 10.06 -15.08
C ARG A 179 7.02 9.72 -13.65
N GLU A 180 6.54 10.49 -12.67
CA GLU A 180 6.91 10.22 -11.27
C GLU A 180 6.26 8.95 -10.71
N LYS A 181 5.25 8.39 -11.39
CA LYS A 181 4.40 7.31 -10.87
C LYS A 181 4.05 6.28 -11.94
N TRP A 182 4.00 5.01 -11.55
CA TRP A 182 3.74 3.89 -12.46
C TRP A 182 2.39 4.02 -13.19
N TYR A 183 1.36 4.48 -12.48
CA TYR A 183 0.02 4.60 -13.04
C TYR A 183 -0.14 5.77 -14.01
N SER A 184 0.86 6.66 -14.12
CA SER A 184 0.89 7.77 -15.10
C SER A 184 1.49 7.36 -16.46
N LEU A 185 1.96 6.11 -16.60
CA LEU A 185 2.44 5.58 -17.87
C LEU A 185 1.28 5.32 -18.83
N LEU A 186 1.55 5.47 -20.14
CA LEU A 186 0.59 5.24 -21.23
C LEU A 186 -0.72 6.02 -21.05
N ASP A 187 -0.59 7.35 -20.91
CA ASP A 187 -1.70 8.30 -20.71
C ASP A 187 -2.62 7.95 -19.53
N GLY A 188 -2.07 7.29 -18.50
CA GLY A 188 -2.77 7.01 -17.26
C GLY A 188 -2.89 8.23 -16.34
N PRO A 189 -3.53 8.09 -15.17
CA PRO A 189 -3.75 9.19 -14.23
C PRO A 189 -2.47 9.94 -13.86
N LEU A 190 -2.50 11.27 -13.85
CA LEU A 190 -1.31 12.11 -13.61
C LEU A 190 -0.98 12.25 -12.12
N ASN A 191 -1.96 12.03 -11.25
CA ASN A 191 -1.82 12.16 -9.81
C ASN A 191 -2.75 11.18 -9.08
N PHE A 192 -2.60 11.09 -7.76
CA PHE A 192 -3.35 10.12 -6.97
C PHE A 192 -4.86 10.41 -6.95
N ARG A 193 -5.27 11.69 -6.98
CA ARG A 193 -6.69 12.05 -7.06
C ARG A 193 -7.33 11.60 -8.36
N GLU A 194 -6.64 11.77 -9.50
CA GLU A 194 -7.11 11.24 -10.79
C GLU A 194 -7.19 9.72 -10.79
N LEU A 195 -6.25 9.03 -10.13
CA LEU A 195 -6.28 7.58 -9.99
C LEU A 195 -7.51 7.12 -9.19
N VAL A 196 -7.80 7.78 -8.08
CA VAL A 196 -9.01 7.57 -7.27
C VAL A 196 -10.27 7.80 -8.11
N ASN A 197 -10.31 8.89 -8.90
CA ASN A 197 -11.40 9.19 -9.83
C ASN A 197 -11.62 8.04 -10.82
N LYS A 198 -10.53 7.47 -11.34
CA LYS A 198 -10.57 6.36 -12.28
C LYS A 198 -11.13 5.08 -11.64
N VAL A 199 -10.78 4.78 -10.39
CA VAL A 199 -11.33 3.61 -9.69
C VAL A 199 -12.73 3.85 -9.10
N GLY A 200 -13.16 5.10 -8.94
CA GLY A 200 -14.49 5.47 -8.46
C GLY A 200 -14.56 5.59 -6.93
N MET A 201 -13.49 6.04 -6.28
CA MET A 201 -13.38 6.14 -4.81
C MET A 201 -13.37 7.59 -4.28
N ASN A 202 -13.96 8.52 -5.03
CA ASN A 202 -13.83 9.98 -4.78
C ASN A 202 -14.30 10.38 -3.40
N SER A 203 -15.46 9.87 -2.98
CA SER A 203 -16.01 10.16 -1.66
C SER A 203 -15.07 9.72 -0.53
N ARG A 204 -14.43 8.55 -0.66
CA ARG A 204 -13.46 8.08 0.34
C ARG A 204 -12.17 8.89 0.31
N TYR A 205 -11.78 9.41 -0.85
CA TYR A 205 -10.65 10.32 -0.94
C TYR A 205 -10.94 11.66 -0.26
N ASP A 206 -12.08 12.28 -0.57
CA ASP A 206 -12.42 13.61 -0.06
C ASP A 206 -12.74 13.59 1.45
N ILE A 207 -13.29 12.49 1.96
CA ILE A 207 -13.60 12.33 3.38
C ILE A 207 -12.41 11.77 4.14
N SER A 208 -12.01 10.53 3.86
CA SER A 208 -11.07 9.79 4.71
C SER A 208 -9.62 10.16 4.38
N TYR A 209 -9.22 10.08 3.11
CA TYR A 209 -7.84 10.33 2.72
C TYR A 209 -7.39 11.77 2.97
N ALA A 210 -8.24 12.77 2.72
CA ALA A 210 -7.92 14.16 3.00
C ALA A 210 -7.62 14.39 4.49
N ILE A 211 -8.43 13.79 5.38
CA ILE A 211 -8.21 13.84 6.83
C ILE A 211 -6.89 13.16 7.20
N TRP A 212 -6.67 11.93 6.71
CA TRP A 212 -5.44 11.19 7.00
C TRP A 212 -4.19 11.86 6.46
N SER A 213 -4.26 12.49 5.28
CA SER A 213 -3.13 13.19 4.68
C SER A 213 -2.73 14.41 5.49
N GLY A 214 -3.68 15.20 5.97
CA GLY A 214 -3.40 16.29 6.92
C GLY A 214 -2.73 15.76 8.20
N GLN A 215 -3.28 14.65 8.72
CA GLN A 215 -2.78 13.93 9.88
C GLN A 215 -1.58 13.00 9.58
N ALA A 216 -0.91 13.09 8.43
CA ALA A 216 0.34 12.37 8.21
C ALA A 216 1.55 13.28 8.45
N HIS A 217 1.41 14.59 8.19
CA HIS A 217 2.50 15.54 8.33
C HIS A 217 2.80 15.89 9.79
N GLY A 218 4.05 15.66 10.23
CA GLY A 218 4.49 15.91 11.61
C GLY A 218 4.32 17.35 12.11
N TRP A 219 4.13 18.30 11.20
CA TRP A 219 3.89 19.72 11.51
C TRP A 219 2.45 20.02 11.93
N ASP A 220 1.50 19.12 11.69
CA ASP A 220 0.10 19.27 12.09
C ASP A 220 -0.14 18.90 13.58
N ILE A 221 0.75 19.37 14.45
CA ILE A 221 0.76 19.01 15.89
C ILE A 221 -0.50 19.53 16.57
N ILE A 222 -0.94 20.74 16.23
CA ILE A 222 -2.05 21.42 16.90
C ILE A 222 -3.37 20.68 16.62
N ASN A 223 -3.71 20.39 15.36
CA ASN A 223 -5.01 19.79 15.03
C ASN A 223 -5.15 18.34 15.53
N ARG A 224 -4.03 17.63 15.73
CA ARG A 224 -4.03 16.28 16.29
C ARG A 224 -4.14 16.25 17.80
N ASN A 225 -3.39 17.13 18.46
CA ASN A 225 -3.25 17.07 19.91
C ASN A 225 -4.22 17.98 20.65
N MET A 226 -4.99 18.83 19.95
CA MET A 226 -5.85 19.83 20.58
C MET A 226 -7.33 19.58 20.27
N VAL A 227 -8.19 19.79 21.28
CA VAL A 227 -9.66 19.83 21.13
C VAL A 227 -10.24 21.00 21.90
N PHE A 228 -11.29 21.62 21.36
CA PHE A 228 -12.05 22.66 22.03
C PHE A 228 -13.30 22.06 22.67
N VAL A 229 -13.42 22.20 23.99
CA VAL A 229 -14.57 21.70 24.75
C VAL A 229 -15.06 22.81 25.65
N ASN A 230 -16.31 23.26 25.45
CA ASN A 230 -16.95 24.34 26.22
C ASN A 230 -16.11 25.62 26.27
N GLY A 231 -15.59 26.05 25.11
CA GLY A 231 -14.75 27.26 24.99
C GLY A 231 -13.34 27.14 25.58
N ARG A 232 -12.92 25.95 26.04
CA ARG A 232 -11.57 25.70 26.58
C ARG A 232 -10.78 24.76 25.67
N VAL A 233 -9.50 25.05 25.57
CA VAL A 233 -8.52 24.18 24.92
C VAL A 233 -8.15 23.01 25.84
N LYS A 234 -8.17 21.79 25.31
CA LYS A 234 -7.66 20.59 25.98
C LYS A 234 -6.73 19.82 25.07
N ILE A 235 -5.77 19.13 25.67
CA ILE A 235 -4.97 18.12 24.98
C ILE A 235 -5.84 16.89 24.77
N ARG A 236 -5.86 16.37 23.54
CA ARG A 236 -6.57 15.15 23.18
C ARG A 236 -5.99 13.98 23.98
N ALA A 237 -6.86 13.14 24.53
CA ALA A 237 -6.40 11.93 25.18
C ALA A 237 -5.73 11.01 24.15
N LYS A 238 -4.59 10.40 24.54
CA LYS A 238 -3.89 9.43 23.69
C LYS A 238 -4.80 8.26 23.30
N ARG A 239 -5.63 7.79 24.25
CA ARG A 239 -6.63 6.74 24.00
C ARG A 239 -7.87 7.37 23.39
N ASN A 240 -8.16 7.01 22.14
CA ASN A 240 -9.35 7.44 21.42
C ASN A 240 -10.11 6.21 20.88
N VAL A 241 -10.97 5.63 21.72
CA VAL A 241 -11.69 4.39 21.40
C VAL A 241 -12.55 4.53 20.13
N ILE A 242 -13.25 5.65 19.96
CA ILE A 242 -14.07 5.90 18.76
C ILE A 242 -13.19 5.96 17.51
N GLY A 243 -12.05 6.67 17.58
CA GLY A 243 -11.09 6.71 16.48
C GLY A 243 -10.51 5.34 16.13
N SER A 244 -10.25 4.51 17.14
CA SER A 244 -9.80 3.12 16.96
C SER A 244 -10.82 2.29 16.21
N TYR A 245 -12.07 2.35 16.66
CA TYR A 245 -13.17 1.65 16.01
C TYR A 245 -13.33 2.05 14.53
N MET A 246 -13.40 3.35 14.25
CA MET A 246 -13.55 3.86 12.87
C MET A 246 -12.38 3.43 11.97
N ASN A 247 -11.15 3.51 12.47
CA ASN A 247 -9.95 3.12 11.75
C ASN A 247 -9.94 1.62 11.40
N VAL A 248 -10.36 0.77 12.33
CA VAL A 248 -10.43 -0.68 12.10
C VAL A 248 -11.54 -1.03 11.11
N LEU A 249 -12.71 -0.40 11.22
CA LEU A 249 -13.78 -0.60 10.23
C LEU A 249 -13.35 -0.21 8.83
N GLU A 250 -12.72 0.97 8.65
CA GLU A 250 -12.22 1.38 7.33
C GLU A 250 -11.19 0.39 6.79
N THR A 251 -10.29 -0.11 7.66
CA THR A 251 -9.29 -1.11 7.29
C THR A 251 -9.95 -2.40 6.80
N ILE A 252 -10.92 -2.94 7.55
CA ILE A 252 -11.70 -4.12 7.14
C ILE A 252 -12.38 -3.88 5.78
N MET A 253 -13.02 -2.72 5.61
CA MET A 253 -13.75 -2.40 4.38
C MET A 253 -12.83 -2.25 3.17
N ILE A 254 -11.63 -1.71 3.34
CA ILE A 254 -10.61 -1.62 2.27
C ILE A 254 -10.13 -3.03 1.89
N LEU A 255 -9.67 -3.81 2.87
CA LEU A 255 -9.10 -5.13 2.65
C LEU A 255 -10.12 -6.09 2.02
N ARG A 256 -11.32 -6.17 2.60
CA ARG A 256 -12.40 -7.02 2.10
C ARG A 256 -12.76 -6.69 0.65
N ARG A 257 -12.91 -5.41 0.31
CA ARG A 257 -13.26 -4.97 -1.05
C ARG A 257 -12.22 -5.44 -2.07
N VAL A 258 -10.95 -5.18 -1.80
CA VAL A 258 -9.87 -5.51 -2.73
C VAL A 258 -9.72 -7.01 -2.88
N LEU A 259 -9.80 -7.76 -1.79
CA LEU A 259 -9.71 -9.21 -1.82
C LEU A 259 -10.86 -9.81 -2.64
N MET A 260 -12.09 -9.33 -2.43
CA MET A 260 -13.24 -9.74 -3.26
C MET A 260 -13.01 -9.43 -4.75
N LEU A 261 -12.52 -8.23 -5.06
CA LEU A 261 -12.28 -7.83 -6.44
C LEU A 261 -11.21 -8.72 -7.10
N TYR A 262 -10.09 -8.95 -6.42
CA TYR A 262 -9.03 -9.84 -6.91
C TYR A 262 -9.55 -11.26 -7.15
N MET A 263 -10.24 -11.85 -6.17
CA MET A 263 -10.81 -13.19 -6.29
C MET A 263 -11.80 -13.30 -7.46
N SER A 264 -12.66 -12.30 -7.64
CA SER A 264 -13.64 -12.28 -8.73
C SER A 264 -13.02 -12.15 -10.12
N LYS A 265 -11.77 -11.69 -10.22
CA LYS A 265 -11.11 -11.41 -11.50
C LYS A 265 -9.99 -12.39 -11.84
N ARG A 266 -9.30 -12.95 -10.85
CA ARG A 266 -8.09 -13.77 -11.07
C ARG A 266 -8.24 -15.23 -10.65
N LEU A 267 -9.06 -15.54 -9.65
CA LEU A 267 -9.16 -16.89 -9.07
C LEU A 267 -10.58 -17.46 -9.12
N LEU A 268 -11.21 -17.39 -10.30
CA LEU A 268 -12.60 -17.82 -10.53
C LEU A 268 -12.86 -19.29 -10.16
N ASN A 269 -11.88 -20.17 -10.35
CA ASN A 269 -12.00 -21.61 -10.09
C ASN A 269 -11.93 -21.97 -8.60
N GLU A 270 -11.40 -21.09 -7.75
CA GLU A 270 -11.30 -21.26 -6.28
C GLU A 270 -12.46 -20.54 -5.54
N SER A 271 -13.53 -20.20 -6.27
CA SER A 271 -14.59 -19.31 -5.77
C SER A 271 -15.45 -19.92 -4.66
N ALA A 272 -15.58 -21.25 -4.57
CA ALA A 272 -16.46 -21.88 -3.59
C ALA A 272 -15.95 -21.73 -2.14
N ASP A 273 -14.69 -22.08 -1.87
CA ASP A 273 -14.09 -21.97 -0.54
C ASP A 273 -14.00 -20.51 -0.09
N PHE A 274 -13.64 -19.62 -1.01
CA PHE A 274 -13.61 -18.19 -0.74
C PHE A 274 -15.01 -17.61 -0.48
N ALA A 275 -16.03 -18.00 -1.26
CA ALA A 275 -17.40 -17.56 -1.05
C ALA A 275 -17.96 -18.02 0.29
N LYS A 276 -17.67 -19.27 0.69
CA LYS A 276 -18.05 -19.80 2.00
C LYS A 276 -17.40 -18.99 3.13
N TRP A 277 -16.08 -18.77 3.03
CA TRP A 277 -15.37 -17.94 3.99
C TRP A 277 -15.95 -16.53 4.07
N LEU A 278 -16.19 -15.88 2.93
CA LEU A 278 -16.73 -14.52 2.86
C LEU A 278 -18.14 -14.44 3.48
N PHE A 279 -18.97 -15.46 3.27
CA PHE A 279 -20.28 -15.56 3.90
C PHE A 279 -20.18 -15.62 5.43
N ASP A 280 -19.33 -16.50 5.95
CA ASP A 280 -19.11 -16.63 7.40
C ASP A 280 -18.46 -15.39 8.02
N PHE A 281 -17.56 -14.73 7.28
CA PHE A 281 -16.95 -13.47 7.67
C PHE A 281 -18.00 -12.36 7.78
N ASN A 282 -18.83 -12.16 6.74
CA ASN A 282 -19.86 -11.12 6.73
C ASN A 282 -20.88 -11.33 7.85
N ARG A 283 -21.31 -12.58 8.09
CA ARG A 283 -22.24 -12.90 9.17
C ARG A 283 -21.71 -12.47 10.54
N ARG A 284 -20.41 -12.66 10.81
CA ARG A 284 -19.80 -12.23 12.08
C ARG A 284 -19.63 -10.71 12.16
N LEU A 285 -19.24 -10.08 11.05
CA LEU A 285 -19.12 -8.63 10.97
C LEU A 285 -20.47 -7.94 11.25
N GLU A 286 -21.56 -8.45 10.66
CA GLU A 286 -22.92 -7.92 10.85
C GLU A 286 -23.48 -8.22 12.24
N ALA A 287 -23.24 -9.42 12.77
CA ALA A 287 -23.77 -9.82 14.08
C ALA A 287 -23.24 -8.97 15.25
N ASP A 288 -22.08 -8.33 15.11
CA ASP A 288 -21.60 -7.37 16.11
C ASP A 288 -22.12 -5.95 15.85
N PHE A 289 -22.22 -5.55 14.58
CA PHE A 289 -22.76 -4.24 14.20
C PHE A 289 -24.18 -4.01 14.76
N PHE A 290 -25.05 -5.02 14.68
CA PHE A 290 -26.43 -4.94 15.19
C PHE A 290 -26.59 -5.19 16.70
N LYS A 291 -25.52 -5.52 17.43
CA LYS A 291 -25.58 -5.58 18.91
C LYS A 291 -25.46 -4.20 19.57
N GLY A 292 -25.04 -3.20 18.81
CA GLY A 292 -24.91 -1.82 19.27
C GLY A 292 -26.15 -0.96 19.07
N GLU A 293 -27.11 -1.36 18.22
CA GLU A 293 -28.39 -0.67 18.01
C GLU A 293 -29.49 -1.15 18.98
#